data_AF-A0A1F6NU08-F1
#
_entry.id   AF-A0A1F6NU08-F1
#
_cell.length_a   1.000
_cell.length_b   1.000
_cell.length_c   1.000
_cell.angle_alpha   90.00
_cell.angle_beta   90.00
_cell.angle_gamma   90.00
#
_symmetry.space_group_name_H-M   'P 1'
#
loop_
_entity.id
_entity.type
_entity.pdbx_description
1 polymer ?
#
loop_
_entity_poly.entity_id
_entity_poly.type
_entity_poly.pdbx_seq_one_letter_code
_entity_poly.pdbx_strand_id
1 'polypeptide(L)'
;MYYVYLLESEKNGKIYVGSTKNLKERLDYHNKKGEFYTRQHKPWKLIYYEAYNKEELARMREKRLKHNGNALRELKKRAGLPSTTSFVKKNEEGLPSTTSFVKRSGAGFSMVEIIIAIAIALFFFSSIYGIISFSNKIMHEGLRKTEAIQFAQEGIEIVRTIKNNNWTDDIATLTSGVAYYPVIVDGRWTLTAVAQPAINGVFTRTITIYSVNRDVNDDIAEAGTDDPKTKRIVASVSWLERGNNEAVSLQAYLTNFLNN
;
A
#
# COMPACT_ATOMS: atom_id res chain seq x y z
N MET A 1 -45.45 6.91 -36.25
CA MET A 1 -44.86 7.32 -34.97
C MET A 1 -45.09 6.23 -33.94
N TYR A 2 -44.23 6.17 -32.93
CA TYR A 2 -44.28 5.23 -31.81
C TYR A 2 -44.28 6.00 -30.51
N TYR A 3 -44.98 5.51 -29.49
CA TYR A 3 -45.17 6.21 -28.23
C TYR A 3 -44.65 5.37 -27.08
N VAL A 4 -43.86 5.97 -26.19
CA VAL A 4 -43.62 5.44 -24.84
C VAL A 4 -44.56 6.16 -23.90
N TYR A 5 -45.26 5.42 -23.05
CA TYR A 5 -46.31 5.97 -22.21
C TYR A 5 -46.19 5.51 -20.76
N LEU A 6 -46.66 6.36 -19.86
CA LEU A 6 -46.87 6.06 -18.45
C LEU A 6 -48.38 6.05 -18.17
N LEU A 7 -48.87 4.94 -17.65
CA LEU A 7 -50.22 4.84 -17.10
C LEU A 7 -50.16 4.85 -15.58
N GLU A 8 -51.14 5.46 -14.95
CA GLU A 8 -51.37 5.39 -13.52
C GLU A 8 -52.66 4.62 -13.25
N SER A 9 -52.59 3.67 -12.33
CA SER A 9 -53.77 3.01 -11.80
C SER A 9 -54.50 3.97 -10.88
N GLU A 10 -55.74 4.31 -11.20
CA GLU A 10 -56.55 5.14 -10.30
C GLU A 10 -56.93 4.38 -9.02
N LYS A 11 -56.83 3.05 -9.05
CA LYS A 11 -57.12 2.18 -7.89
C LYS A 11 -56.04 2.25 -6.81
N ASN A 12 -54.76 2.32 -7.19
CA ASN A 12 -53.66 2.18 -6.23
C ASN A 12 -52.41 3.03 -6.54
N GLY A 13 -52.49 3.96 -7.48
CA GLY A 13 -51.38 4.85 -7.86
C GLY A 13 -50.18 4.13 -8.49
N LYS A 14 -50.31 2.84 -8.85
CA LYS A 14 -49.22 2.13 -9.52
C LYS A 14 -48.98 2.68 -10.90
N ILE A 15 -47.71 2.81 -11.27
CA ILE A 15 -47.31 3.24 -12.61
C ILE A 15 -46.97 2.04 -13.48
N TYR A 16 -47.49 2.06 -14.70
CA TYR A 16 -47.11 1.13 -15.76
C TYR A 16 -46.41 1.89 -16.89
N VAL A 17 -45.29 1.34 -17.37
CA VAL A 17 -44.52 1.91 -18.48
C VAL A 17 -44.60 0.92 -19.65
N GLY A 18 -44.93 1.42 -20.84
CA GLY A 18 -44.95 0.60 -22.05
C GLY A 18 -44.70 1.43 -23.30
N SER A 19 -44.60 0.76 -24.44
CA SER A 19 -44.57 1.39 -25.75
C SER A 19 -45.60 0.80 -26.72
N THR A 20 -46.08 1.61 -27.67
CA THR A 20 -47.10 1.21 -28.64
C THR A 20 -47.10 2.11 -29.88
N LYS A 21 -47.61 1.61 -31.00
CA LYS A 21 -47.85 2.40 -32.21
C LYS A 21 -49.15 3.21 -32.11
N ASN A 22 -50.17 2.65 -31.45
CA ASN A 22 -51.45 3.31 -31.20
C ASN A 22 -51.71 3.39 -29.68
N LEU A 23 -51.71 4.62 -29.15
CA LEU A 23 -51.83 4.87 -27.71
C LEU A 23 -53.26 4.70 -27.21
N LYS A 24 -54.25 5.11 -27.99
CA LYS A 24 -55.67 5.05 -27.64
C LYS A 24 -56.15 3.60 -27.54
N GLU A 25 -55.85 2.79 -28.56
CA GLU A 25 -56.18 1.36 -28.56
C GLU A 25 -55.51 0.61 -27.40
N ARG A 26 -54.27 0.97 -27.08
CA ARG A 26 -53.52 0.33 -25.98
C ARG A 26 -54.10 0.67 -24.60
N LEU A 27 -54.51 1.92 -24.38
CA LEU A 27 -55.19 2.33 -23.15
C LEU A 27 -56.52 1.59 -22.98
N ASP A 28 -57.34 1.54 -24.03
CA ASP A 28 -58.61 0.81 -24.05
C ASP A 28 -58.39 -0.69 -23.79
N TYR A 29 -57.34 -1.27 -24.38
CA TYR A 29 -56.96 -2.66 -24.14
C TYR A 29 -56.63 -2.91 -22.66
N HIS A 30 -55.81 -2.07 -22.02
CA HIS A 30 -55.46 -2.21 -20.60
C HIS A 30 -56.69 -2.04 -19.69
N ASN A 31 -57.66 -1.20 -20.06
CA ASN A 31 -58.91 -1.01 -19.31
C ASN A 31 -59.97 -2.10 -19.56
N LYS A 32 -60.00 -2.76 -20.72
CA LYS A 32 -60.98 -3.81 -21.03
C LYS A 32 -60.48 -5.22 -20.78
N LYS A 33 -59.35 -5.61 -21.38
CA LYS A 33 -58.77 -6.96 -21.28
C LYS A 33 -57.54 -6.95 -20.36
N GLY A 34 -56.48 -6.24 -20.76
CA GLY A 34 -55.22 -6.11 -20.02
C GLY A 34 -54.43 -7.42 -19.93
N GLU A 35 -53.11 -7.32 -19.87
CA GLU A 35 -52.22 -8.45 -19.53
C GLU A 35 -52.29 -8.77 -18.03
N PHE A 36 -51.77 -9.93 -17.61
CA PHE A 36 -51.84 -10.45 -16.24
C PHE A 36 -51.62 -9.38 -15.15
N TYR A 37 -50.55 -8.59 -15.28
CA TYR A 37 -50.22 -7.51 -14.35
C TYR A 37 -51.19 -6.31 -14.46
N THR A 38 -51.48 -5.87 -15.69
CA THR A 38 -52.32 -4.68 -15.89
C THR A 38 -53.80 -4.92 -15.57
N ARG A 39 -54.26 -6.18 -15.60
CA ARG A 39 -55.65 -6.53 -15.33
C ARG A 39 -56.06 -6.28 -13.88
N GLN A 40 -55.13 -6.46 -12.94
CA GLN A 40 -55.39 -6.37 -11.49
C GLN A 40 -55.45 -4.92 -10.97
N HIS A 41 -55.04 -3.96 -11.81
CA HIS A 41 -54.82 -2.56 -11.41
C HIS A 41 -55.59 -1.57 -12.28
N LYS A 42 -56.67 -2.04 -12.92
CA LYS A 42 -57.62 -1.16 -13.58
C LYS A 42 -58.44 -0.37 -12.53
N PRO A 43 -58.97 0.82 -12.89
CA PRO A 43 -58.81 1.51 -14.17
C PRO A 43 -57.46 2.24 -14.28
N TRP A 44 -56.96 2.34 -15.50
CA TRP A 44 -55.72 3.01 -15.89
C TRP A 44 -56.03 4.35 -16.55
N LYS A 45 -55.31 5.38 -16.12
CA LYS A 45 -55.31 6.72 -16.70
C LYS A 45 -53.95 6.99 -17.34
N LEU A 46 -53.95 7.53 -18.56
CA LEU A 46 -52.73 8.00 -19.20
C LEU A 46 -52.27 9.30 -18.53
N ILE A 47 -51.05 9.31 -18.00
CA ILE A 47 -50.48 10.49 -17.32
C ILE A 47 -49.36 11.16 -18.10
N TYR A 48 -48.71 10.42 -19.02
CA TYR A 48 -47.65 10.96 -19.87
C TYR A 48 -47.41 10.08 -21.09
N TYR A 49 -47.00 10.70 -22.21
CA TYR A 49 -46.44 9.99 -23.34
C TYR A 49 -45.36 10.83 -24.04
N GLU A 50 -44.41 10.14 -24.67
CA GLU A 50 -43.36 10.73 -25.51
C GLU A 50 -43.34 10.00 -26.86
N ALA A 51 -43.22 10.77 -27.94
CA ALA A 51 -43.33 10.28 -29.32
C ALA A 51 -41.96 10.14 -29.99
N TYR A 52 -41.78 9.04 -30.69
CA TYR A 52 -40.58 8.67 -31.43
C TYR A 52 -40.93 8.39 -32.90
N ASN A 53 -40.00 8.72 -33.80
CA ASN A 53 -40.14 8.44 -35.23
C ASN A 53 -39.88 6.96 -35.57
N LYS A 54 -39.02 6.28 -34.80
CA LYS A 54 -38.65 4.86 -34.96
C LYS A 54 -39.08 4.02 -33.76
N GLU A 55 -39.47 2.77 -34.00
CA GLU A 55 -39.87 1.83 -32.94
C GLU A 55 -38.74 1.52 -31.97
N GLU A 56 -37.54 1.31 -32.52
CA GLU A 56 -36.35 0.95 -31.76
C GLU A 56 -36.01 1.99 -30.68
N LEU A 57 -36.13 3.29 -31.02
CA LEU A 57 -35.91 4.38 -30.07
C LEU A 57 -36.93 4.36 -28.93
N ALA A 58 -38.21 4.10 -29.24
CA ALA A 58 -39.25 3.94 -28.23
C ALA A 58 -39.00 2.73 -27.33
N ARG A 59 -38.56 1.60 -27.88
CA ARG A 59 -38.23 0.38 -27.13
C ARG A 59 -37.01 0.57 -26.22
N MET A 60 -35.95 1.21 -26.72
CA MET A 60 -34.77 1.54 -25.91
C MET A 60 -35.14 2.47 -24.75
N ARG A 61 -35.99 3.47 -25.01
CA ARG A 61 -36.48 4.38 -23.99
C ARG A 61 -37.32 3.66 -22.93
N GLU A 62 -38.27 2.82 -23.34
CA GLU A 62 -39.08 1.98 -22.44
C GLU A 62 -38.18 1.11 -21.55
N LYS A 63 -37.18 0.43 -22.14
CA LYS A 63 -36.23 -0.42 -21.41
C LYS A 63 -35.48 0.38 -20.35
N ARG A 64 -34.98 1.58 -20.70
CA ARG A 64 -34.27 2.46 -19.78
C ARG A 64 -35.17 2.89 -18.60
N LEU A 65 -36.43 3.21 -18.86
CA LEU A 65 -37.38 3.60 -17.82
C LEU A 65 -37.75 2.44 -16.89
N LYS A 66 -37.77 1.19 -17.39
CA LYS A 66 -38.06 0.00 -16.59
C LYS A 66 -36.89 -0.46 -15.72
N HIS A 67 -35.65 -0.36 -16.20
CA HIS A 67 -34.48 -0.92 -15.50
C HIS A 67 -33.73 0.09 -14.64
N ASN A 68 -33.87 1.39 -14.92
CA ASN A 68 -33.15 2.43 -14.18
C ASN A 68 -34.14 3.33 -13.43
N GLY A 69 -34.24 3.15 -12.11
CA GLY A 69 -35.13 3.93 -11.25
C GLY A 69 -34.89 5.43 -11.31
N ASN A 70 -33.64 5.87 -11.52
CA ASN A 70 -33.31 7.29 -11.67
C ASN A 70 -33.89 7.86 -12.97
N ALA A 71 -33.91 7.10 -14.06
CA ALA A 71 -34.46 7.56 -15.34
C ALA A 71 -35.97 7.82 -15.25
N LEU A 72 -36.71 6.95 -14.55
CA LEU A 72 -38.14 7.14 -14.31
C LEU A 72 -38.40 8.32 -13.36
N ARG A 73 -37.58 8.49 -12.31
CA ARG A 73 -37.69 9.61 -11.38
C ARG A 73 -37.49 10.96 -12.07
N GLU A 74 -36.47 11.08 -12.91
CA GLU A 74 -36.21 12.30 -13.67
C GLU A 74 -37.34 12.61 -14.67
N LEU A 75 -37.87 11.58 -15.35
CA LEU A 75 -39.01 11.76 -16.24
C LEU A 75 -40.23 12.31 -15.49
N LYS A 76 -40.56 11.72 -14.33
CA LYS A 76 -41.68 12.19 -13.51
C LYS A 76 -41.48 13.63 -13.06
N LYS A 77 -40.27 13.98 -12.60
CA LYS A 77 -39.93 15.36 -12.21
C LYS A 77 -40.13 16.35 -13.36
N ARG A 78 -39.67 16.01 -14.57
CA ARG A 78 -39.83 16.84 -15.77
C ARG A 78 -41.28 16.97 -16.22
N ALA A 79 -42.07 15.91 -16.09
CA ALA A 79 -43.48 15.88 -16.46
C ALA A 79 -44.42 16.45 -15.37
N GLY A 80 -43.87 16.96 -14.25
CA GLY A 80 -44.68 17.45 -13.13
C GLY A 80 -45.48 16.36 -12.41
N LEU A 81 -45.07 15.09 -12.55
CA LEU A 81 -45.74 13.93 -11.95
C LEU A 81 -45.16 13.63 -10.57
N PRO A 82 -45.99 13.21 -9.59
CA PRO A 82 -45.54 12.90 -8.24
C PRO A 82 -44.52 11.74 -8.23
N SER A 83 -43.34 12.00 -7.68
CA SER A 83 -42.22 11.05 -7.61
C SER A 83 -42.35 10.09 -6.42
N THR A 84 -43.31 9.16 -6.51
CA THR A 84 -43.53 7.99 -5.62
C THR A 84 -43.70 8.26 -4.11
N THR A 85 -44.88 7.86 -3.62
CA THR A 85 -45.30 7.70 -2.21
C THR A 85 -45.27 8.96 -1.35
N SER A 86 -45.88 10.04 -1.82
CA SER A 86 -46.66 10.91 -0.95
C SER A 86 -48.13 10.56 -1.17
N PHE A 87 -48.82 10.10 -0.12
CA PHE A 87 -50.28 10.15 -0.11
C PHE A 87 -50.65 11.63 -0.19
N VAL A 88 -51.03 12.09 -1.37
CA VAL A 88 -51.58 13.43 -1.58
C VAL A 88 -52.98 13.41 -0.97
N LYS A 89 -53.12 13.98 0.23
CA LYS A 89 -54.44 14.37 0.72
C LYS A 89 -54.89 15.52 -0.19
N LYS A 90 -55.89 15.28 -1.05
CA LYS A 90 -56.54 16.36 -1.81
C LYS A 90 -57.25 17.25 -0.79
N ASN A 91 -56.81 18.50 -0.68
CA ASN A 91 -57.65 19.55 -0.11
C ASN A 91 -58.54 20.10 -1.24
N GLU A 92 -59.72 20.62 -0.89
CA GLU A 92 -60.81 20.97 -1.82
C GLU A 92 -60.50 22.12 -2.80
N GLU A 93 -59.31 22.71 -2.75
CA GLU A 93 -58.90 23.81 -3.62
C GLU A 93 -57.72 23.36 -4.50
N GLY A 94 -57.98 23.12 -5.78
CA GLY A 94 -57.10 22.41 -6.71
C GLY A 94 -55.82 23.12 -7.15
N LEU A 95 -54.87 23.37 -6.24
CA LEU A 95 -53.51 23.84 -6.57
C LEU A 95 -52.42 22.92 -5.98
N PRO A 96 -51.42 22.47 -6.77
CA PRO A 96 -50.36 21.60 -6.26
C PRO A 96 -49.36 22.38 -5.39
N SER A 97 -49.29 22.06 -4.10
CA SER A 97 -48.25 22.57 -3.20
C SER A 97 -46.91 21.84 -3.45
N THR A 98 -45.88 22.58 -3.85
CA THR A 98 -44.56 22.04 -4.22
C THR A 98 -43.55 22.07 -3.07
N THR A 99 -43.95 21.70 -1.85
CA THR A 99 -43.02 21.53 -0.72
C THR A 99 -42.82 20.05 -0.43
N SER A 100 -42.06 19.37 -1.29
CA SER A 100 -41.61 18.00 -1.02
C SER A 100 -40.44 18.03 -0.04
N PHE A 101 -40.72 17.90 1.25
CA PHE A 101 -39.69 17.53 2.23
C PHE A 101 -39.23 16.11 1.92
N VAL A 102 -37.98 15.97 1.48
CA VAL A 102 -37.33 14.66 1.37
C VAL A 102 -37.19 14.09 2.77
N LYS A 103 -38.09 13.19 3.17
CA LYS A 103 -37.87 12.34 4.34
C LYS A 103 -36.70 11.42 4.00
N ARG A 104 -35.47 11.81 4.38
CA ARG A 104 -34.36 10.87 4.44
C ARG A 104 -34.85 9.71 5.30
N SER A 105 -34.77 8.47 4.80
CA SER A 105 -35.02 7.31 5.62
C SER A 105 -33.95 7.31 6.70
N GLY A 106 -34.31 7.81 7.89
CA GLY A 106 -33.53 7.68 9.10
C GLY A 106 -33.57 6.22 9.55
N ALA A 107 -32.96 5.33 8.76
CA ALA A 107 -32.51 4.07 9.28
C ALA A 107 -31.32 4.43 10.18
N GLY A 108 -31.60 4.70 11.46
CA GLY A 108 -30.56 4.80 12.46
C GLY A 108 -29.73 3.52 12.38
N PHE A 109 -28.41 3.66 12.33
CA PHE A 109 -27.49 2.52 12.36
C PHE A 109 -27.86 1.62 13.53
N SER A 110 -27.99 0.32 13.29
CA SER A 110 -28.23 -0.64 14.37
C SER A 110 -27.05 -0.56 15.32
N MET A 111 -27.28 -0.48 16.64
CA MET A 111 -26.19 -0.52 17.63
C MET A 111 -25.24 -1.70 17.39
N VAL A 112 -25.79 -2.83 16.92
CA VAL A 112 -25.03 -4.04 16.56
C VAL A 112 -24.04 -3.77 15.43
N GLU A 113 -24.40 -2.98 14.43
CA GLU A 113 -23.53 -2.64 13.30
C GLU A 113 -22.33 -1.80 13.74
N ILE A 114 -22.56 -0.82 14.62
CA ILE A 114 -21.49 0.01 15.20
C ILE A 114 -20.53 -0.85 16.03
N ILE A 115 -21.07 -1.80 16.82
CA ILE A 115 -20.24 -2.71 17.63
C ILE A 115 -19.38 -3.61 16.73
N ILE A 116 -19.95 -4.17 15.65
CA ILE A 116 -19.20 -4.99 14.70
C ILE A 116 -18.12 -4.17 13.99
N ALA A 117 -18.44 -2.95 13.55
CA ALA A 117 -17.48 -2.07 12.90
C ALA A 117 -16.30 -1.71 13.82
N ILE A 118 -16.58 -1.40 15.10
CA ILE A 118 -15.56 -1.11 16.10
C ILE A 118 -14.69 -2.36 16.36
N ALA A 119 -15.30 -3.54 16.48
CA ALA A 119 -14.55 -4.78 16.71
C ALA A 119 -13.57 -5.09 15.56
N ILE A 120 -14.03 -4.95 14.31
CA ILE A 120 -13.18 -5.13 13.13
C ILE A 120 -12.08 -4.08 13.08
N ALA A 121 -12.40 -2.82 13.39
CA ALA A 121 -11.42 -1.75 13.43
C ALA A 121 -10.33 -2.00 14.47
N LEU A 122 -10.70 -2.41 15.69
CA LEU A 122 -9.76 -2.71 16.77
C LEU A 122 -8.82 -3.87 16.40
N PHE A 123 -9.35 -4.93 15.77
CA PHE A 123 -8.52 -6.03 15.28
C PHE A 123 -7.51 -5.57 14.22
N PHE A 124 -7.95 -4.69 13.31
CA PHE A 124 -7.09 -4.13 12.28
C PHE A 124 -5.98 -3.23 12.88
N PHE A 125 -6.34 -2.35 13.81
CA PHE A 125 -5.38 -1.47 14.51
C PHE A 125 -4.39 -2.26 15.36
N SER A 126 -4.82 -3.32 16.04
CA SER A 126 -3.92 -4.20 16.82
C SER A 126 -2.89 -4.88 15.91
N SER A 127 -3.33 -5.36 14.74
CA SER A 127 -2.44 -5.98 13.74
C SER A 127 -1.40 -4.98 13.20
N ILE A 128 -1.83 -3.76 12.86
CA ILE A 128 -0.92 -2.69 12.40
C ILE A 128 0.09 -2.33 13.48
N TYR A 129 -0.37 -2.17 14.73
CA TYR A 129 0.51 -1.87 15.85
C TYR A 129 1.56 -2.98 16.08
N GLY A 130 1.15 -4.25 15.94
CA GLY A 130 2.06 -5.40 15.97
C GLY A 130 3.15 -5.33 14.90
N ILE A 131 2.80 -4.95 13.68
CA ILE A 131 3.77 -4.82 12.57
C ILE A 131 4.75 -3.67 12.83
N ILE A 132 4.26 -2.51 13.29
CA ILE A 132 5.10 -1.34 13.57
C ILE A 132 6.09 -1.63 14.70
N SER A 133 5.61 -2.23 15.79
CA SER A 133 6.46 -2.59 16.92
C SER A 133 7.53 -3.63 16.53
N PHE A 134 7.16 -4.63 15.72
CA PHE A 134 8.10 -5.61 15.17
C PHE A 134 9.16 -4.95 14.27
N SER A 135 8.74 -4.04 13.39
CA SER A 135 9.66 -3.27 12.52
C SER A 135 10.66 -2.45 13.33
N ASN A 136 10.20 -1.71 14.35
CA ASN A 136 11.07 -0.92 15.21
C ASN A 136 12.10 -1.80 15.94
N LYS A 137 11.69 -2.99 16.40
CA LYS A 137 12.61 -3.94 17.05
C LYS A 137 13.73 -4.41 16.10
N ILE A 138 13.38 -4.76 14.86
CA ILE A 138 14.35 -5.15 13.83
C ILE A 138 15.30 -3.99 13.51
N MET A 139 14.75 -2.78 13.38
CA MET A 139 15.53 -1.61 12.98
C MET A 139 16.57 -1.22 14.03
N HIS A 140 16.23 -1.22 15.32
CA HIS A 140 17.19 -0.86 16.37
C HIS A 140 18.37 -1.83 16.47
N GLU A 141 18.15 -3.13 16.22
CA GLU A 141 19.22 -4.13 16.24
C GLU A 141 20.08 -4.08 14.96
N GLY A 142 19.53 -3.62 13.84
CA GLY A 142 20.24 -3.51 12.56
C GLY A 142 21.18 -2.30 12.44
N LEU A 143 20.86 -1.18 13.10
CA LEU A 143 21.59 0.09 12.91
C LEU A 143 23.06 -0.01 13.36
N ARG A 144 23.31 -0.44 14.60
CA ARG A 144 24.68 -0.56 15.14
C ARG A 144 25.54 -1.56 14.39
N LYS A 145 24.93 -2.67 13.96
CA LYS A 145 25.63 -3.66 13.12
C LYS A 145 26.03 -3.08 11.77
N THR A 146 25.18 -2.25 11.17
CA THR A 146 25.48 -1.56 9.90
C THR A 146 26.62 -0.56 10.06
N GLU A 147 26.61 0.24 11.14
CA GLU A 147 27.70 1.15 11.47
C GLU A 147 29.03 0.40 11.72
N ALA A 148 28.98 -0.69 12.49
CA ALA A 148 30.16 -1.53 12.73
C ALA A 148 30.75 -2.11 11.43
N ILE A 149 29.90 -2.53 10.49
CA ILE A 149 30.34 -3.00 9.16
C ILE A 149 31.04 -1.87 8.40
N GLN A 150 30.47 -0.65 8.41
CA GLN A 150 31.09 0.50 7.76
C GLN A 150 32.47 0.83 8.36
N PHE A 151 32.61 0.80 9.69
CA PHE A 151 33.90 1.01 10.35
C PHE A 151 34.92 -0.09 10.06
N ALA A 152 34.47 -1.34 9.91
CA ALA A 152 35.32 -2.45 9.50
C ALA A 152 35.79 -2.30 8.05
N GLN A 153 34.90 -1.86 7.14
CA GLN A 153 35.25 -1.55 5.74
C GLN A 153 36.28 -0.43 5.67
N GLU A 154 36.06 0.67 6.40
CA GLU A 154 37.03 1.76 6.53
C GLU A 154 38.37 1.25 7.08
N GLY A 155 38.34 0.32 8.03
CA GLY A 155 39.55 -0.35 8.55
C GLY A 155 40.37 -1.02 7.45
N ILE A 156 39.74 -1.75 6.53
CA ILE A 156 40.43 -2.37 5.39
C ILE A 156 41.01 -1.30 4.44
N GLU A 157 40.27 -0.22 4.18
CA GLU A 157 40.76 0.88 3.33
C GLU A 157 41.94 1.64 3.95
N ILE A 158 41.93 1.82 5.28
CA ILE A 158 43.05 2.40 6.03
C ILE A 158 44.30 1.55 5.81
N VAL A 159 44.21 0.23 6.01
CA VAL A 159 45.37 -0.66 5.84
C VAL A 159 45.83 -0.67 4.38
N ARG A 160 44.91 -0.58 3.41
CA ARG A 160 45.29 -0.44 2.00
C ARG A 160 46.03 0.87 1.73
N THR A 161 45.64 1.96 2.38
CA THR A 161 46.33 3.25 2.29
C THR A 161 47.74 3.16 2.87
N ILE A 162 47.88 2.55 4.06
CA ILE A 162 49.18 2.33 4.72
C ILE A 162 50.10 1.49 3.82
N LYS A 163 49.59 0.35 3.32
CA LYS A 163 50.28 -0.53 2.36
C LYS A 163 50.81 0.25 1.14
N ASN A 164 49.98 1.14 0.57
CA ASN A 164 50.37 1.89 -0.61
C ASN A 164 51.43 2.97 -0.32
N ASN A 165 51.61 3.37 0.94
CA ASN A 165 52.64 4.33 1.33
C ASN A 165 54.00 3.65 1.53
N ASN A 166 54.08 2.65 2.41
CA ASN A 166 55.31 1.90 2.70
C ASN A 166 54.94 0.50 3.21
N TRP A 167 55.13 -0.53 2.39
CA TRP A 167 54.85 -1.90 2.84
C TRP A 167 55.92 -2.40 3.79
N THR A 168 57.18 -2.16 3.45
CA THR A 168 58.34 -2.74 4.12
C THR A 168 58.36 -2.37 5.59
N ASP A 169 58.13 -1.11 5.95
CA ASP A 169 58.21 -0.66 7.34
C ASP A 169 56.86 -0.69 8.06
N ASP A 170 55.75 -0.36 7.37
CA ASP A 170 54.45 -0.16 8.05
C ASP A 170 53.54 -1.40 8.04
N ILE A 171 53.84 -2.42 7.21
CA ILE A 171 53.02 -3.65 7.12
C ILE A 171 53.85 -4.91 7.35
N ALA A 172 55.00 -5.06 6.69
CA ALA A 172 55.77 -6.31 6.72
C ALA A 172 56.40 -6.61 8.09
N THR A 173 56.71 -5.58 8.86
CA THR A 173 57.27 -5.67 10.22
C THR A 173 56.24 -6.05 11.29
N LEU A 174 54.94 -5.95 10.98
CA LEU A 174 53.88 -6.18 11.95
C LEU A 174 53.78 -7.66 12.33
N THR A 175 53.63 -7.92 13.63
CA THR A 175 53.60 -9.27 14.18
C THR A 175 52.28 -9.95 13.82
N SER A 176 52.38 -11.12 13.18
CA SER A 176 51.22 -11.95 12.84
C SER A 176 50.40 -12.30 14.09
N GLY A 177 49.08 -12.10 14.02
CA GLY A 177 48.13 -12.39 15.09
C GLY A 177 47.96 -11.30 16.16
N VAL A 178 48.74 -10.21 16.10
CA VAL A 178 48.61 -9.09 17.04
C VAL A 178 47.53 -8.12 16.56
N ALA A 179 46.71 -7.63 17.51
CA ALA A 179 45.73 -6.58 17.25
C ALA A 179 46.40 -5.21 17.29
N TYR A 180 46.23 -4.47 16.20
CA TYR A 180 46.68 -3.09 16.05
C TYR A 180 45.49 -2.15 15.93
N TYR A 181 45.72 -0.87 16.22
CA TYR A 181 44.72 0.17 16.19
C TYR A 181 45.15 1.26 15.20
N PRO A 182 44.28 1.66 14.27
CA PRO A 182 44.58 2.71 13.32
C PRO A 182 44.55 4.08 14.02
N VAL A 183 45.63 4.84 13.87
CA VAL A 183 45.79 6.19 14.41
C VAL A 183 46.41 7.11 13.35
N ILE A 184 46.03 8.39 13.39
CA ILE A 184 46.65 9.40 12.53
C ILE A 184 47.83 10.02 13.27
N VAL A 185 49.02 9.92 12.69
CA VAL A 185 50.24 10.57 13.16
C VAL A 185 50.77 11.40 11.99
N ASP A 186 51.03 12.68 12.23
CA ASP A 186 51.53 13.64 11.22
C ASP A 186 50.70 13.66 9.92
N GLY A 187 49.37 13.55 10.05
CA GLY A 187 48.44 13.57 8.92
C GLY A 187 48.40 12.29 8.09
N ARG A 188 49.03 11.21 8.55
CA ARG A 188 49.03 9.90 7.89
C ARG A 188 48.47 8.82 8.80
N TRP A 189 47.77 7.86 8.20
CA TRP A 189 47.35 6.66 8.92
C TRP A 189 48.55 5.79 9.26
N THR A 190 48.57 5.27 10.47
CA THR A 190 49.57 4.34 11.00
C THR A 190 48.87 3.31 11.88
N LEU A 191 49.53 2.18 12.15
CA LEU A 191 49.04 1.14 13.05
C LEU A 191 49.87 1.13 14.34
N THR A 192 49.20 1.14 15.49
CA THR A 192 49.84 1.05 16.81
C THR A 192 49.31 -0.13 17.60
N ALA A 193 50.14 -0.76 18.43
CA ALA A 193 49.69 -1.81 19.36
C ALA A 193 48.97 -1.23 20.59
N VAL A 194 48.91 0.10 20.72
CA VAL A 194 48.27 0.79 21.85
C VAL A 194 46.78 1.01 21.55
N ALA A 195 45.93 0.51 22.45
CA ALA A 195 44.48 0.65 22.34
C ALA A 195 44.04 2.12 22.20
N GLN A 196 43.13 2.36 21.27
CA GLN A 196 42.57 3.69 20.99
C GLN A 196 41.19 3.85 21.63
N PRO A 197 40.76 5.11 21.94
CA PRO A 197 39.41 5.38 22.40
C PRO A 197 38.34 4.83 21.46
N ALA A 198 37.19 4.47 22.03
CA ALA A 198 36.07 3.96 21.23
C ALA A 198 35.57 5.02 20.24
N ILE A 199 35.37 4.61 18.99
CA ILE A 199 34.76 5.40 17.93
C ILE A 199 33.33 5.71 18.36
N ASN A 200 32.98 6.99 18.36
CA ASN A 200 31.71 7.52 18.86
C ASN A 200 31.39 7.09 20.32
N GLY A 201 32.41 6.73 21.11
CA GLY A 201 32.24 6.25 22.48
C GLY A 201 31.61 4.84 22.60
N VAL A 202 31.43 4.12 21.48
CA VAL A 202 30.70 2.84 21.46
C VAL A 202 31.53 1.72 20.84
N PHE A 203 32.20 1.98 19.73
CA PHE A 203 32.83 0.94 18.91
C PHE A 203 34.34 0.89 19.11
N THR A 204 34.88 -0.30 19.32
CA THR A 204 36.32 -0.54 19.31
C THR A 204 36.70 -1.21 18.01
N ARG A 205 37.60 -0.58 17.23
CA ARG A 205 38.12 -1.13 15.97
C ARG A 205 39.54 -1.67 16.17
N THR A 206 39.78 -2.88 15.69
CA THR A 206 41.09 -3.53 15.65
C THR A 206 41.41 -4.01 14.24
N ILE A 207 42.69 -4.00 13.91
CA ILE A 207 43.26 -4.57 12.70
C ILE A 207 44.22 -5.68 13.13
N THR A 208 43.92 -6.91 12.77
CA THR A 208 44.83 -8.04 13.00
C THR A 208 45.39 -8.48 11.65
N ILE A 209 46.72 -8.59 11.59
CA ILE A 209 47.44 -9.00 10.39
C ILE A 209 47.92 -10.43 10.60
N TYR A 210 47.82 -11.26 9.59
CA TYR A 210 48.33 -12.62 9.58
C TYR A 210 49.29 -12.81 8.41
N SER A 211 50.41 -13.48 8.67
CA SER A 211 51.19 -14.10 7.60
C SER A 211 50.34 -15.16 6.88
N VAL A 212 50.64 -15.38 5.61
CA VAL A 212 49.99 -16.40 4.79
C VAL A 212 51.05 -17.32 4.21
N ASN A 213 50.72 -18.60 4.07
CA ASN A 213 51.60 -19.59 3.49
C ASN A 213 51.11 -19.97 2.09
N ARG A 214 52.04 -20.38 1.23
CA ARG A 214 51.78 -20.93 -0.10
C ARG A 214 52.08 -22.42 -0.12
N ASP A 215 51.18 -23.21 -0.71
CA ASP A 215 51.42 -24.63 -0.95
C ASP A 215 52.27 -24.87 -2.21
N VAL A 216 52.41 -26.14 -2.61
CA VAL A 216 53.21 -26.54 -3.79
C VAL A 216 52.64 -26.04 -5.12
N ASN A 217 51.37 -25.64 -5.15
CA ASN A 217 50.68 -25.11 -6.33
C ASN A 217 50.66 -23.57 -6.35
N ASP A 218 51.34 -22.92 -5.40
CA ASP A 218 51.32 -21.47 -5.19
C ASP A 218 49.95 -20.93 -4.71
N ASP A 219 49.10 -21.79 -4.15
CA ASP A 219 47.82 -21.41 -3.55
C ASP A 219 47.99 -21.01 -2.07
N ILE A 220 47.19 -20.06 -1.59
CA ILE A 220 47.19 -19.70 -0.16
C ILE A 220 46.63 -20.87 0.66
N ALA A 221 47.43 -21.36 1.62
CA ALA A 221 47.11 -22.52 2.44
C ALA A 221 47.44 -22.29 3.93
N GLU A 222 46.93 -23.19 4.79
CA GLU A 222 47.19 -23.13 6.24
C GLU A 222 48.66 -23.42 6.60
N ALA A 223 49.32 -24.26 5.81
CA ALA A 223 50.73 -24.62 5.96
C ALA A 223 51.44 -24.58 4.60
N GLY A 224 52.75 -24.33 4.62
CA GLY A 224 53.55 -24.19 3.40
C GLY A 224 54.73 -23.24 3.60
N THR A 225 55.18 -22.61 2.52
CA THR A 225 56.23 -21.58 2.56
C THR A 225 55.60 -20.21 2.83
N ASP A 226 56.16 -19.43 3.75
CA ASP A 226 55.67 -18.06 4.05
C ASP A 226 55.75 -17.18 2.80
N ASP A 227 54.65 -16.45 2.52
CA ASP A 227 54.59 -15.41 1.49
C ASP A 227 54.85 -14.05 2.16
N PRO A 228 56.07 -13.50 2.07
CA PRO A 228 56.38 -12.21 2.69
C PRO A 228 55.71 -11.03 1.99
N LYS A 229 55.21 -11.22 0.76
CA LYS A 229 54.58 -10.18 -0.05
C LYS A 229 53.08 -10.12 0.12
N THR A 230 52.46 -11.13 0.73
CA THR A 230 51.02 -11.16 0.98
C THR A 230 50.73 -11.27 2.47
N LYS A 231 49.74 -10.52 2.94
CA LYS A 231 49.23 -10.62 4.31
C LYS A 231 47.71 -10.73 4.29
N ARG A 232 47.15 -11.51 5.21
CA ARG A 232 45.72 -11.56 5.47
C ARG A 232 45.38 -10.57 6.57
N ILE A 233 44.52 -9.62 6.26
CA ILE A 233 44.07 -8.58 7.17
C ILE A 233 42.68 -8.93 7.66
N VAL A 234 42.46 -8.80 8.97
CA VAL A 234 41.16 -8.93 9.61
C VAL A 234 40.87 -7.62 10.33
N ALA A 235 39.93 -6.84 9.80
CA ALA A 235 39.41 -5.65 10.47
C ALA A 235 38.20 -6.07 11.31
N SER A 236 38.28 -5.90 12.62
CA SER A 236 37.22 -6.25 13.56
C SER A 236 36.71 -5.01 14.27
N VAL A 237 35.39 -4.93 14.46
CA VAL A 237 34.73 -3.88 15.22
C VAL A 237 33.82 -4.52 16.25
N SER A 238 34.04 -4.20 17.53
CA SER A 238 33.25 -4.73 18.65
C SER A 238 32.54 -3.62 19.43
N TRP A 239 31.38 -3.93 19.99
CA TRP A 239 30.60 -3.03 20.83
C TRP A 239 29.75 -3.81 21.86
N LEU A 240 29.30 -3.12 22.89
CA LEU A 240 28.42 -3.68 23.91
C LEU A 240 26.94 -3.48 23.54
N GLU A 241 26.20 -4.57 23.37
CA GLU A 241 24.76 -4.58 23.09
C GLU A 241 24.03 -5.34 24.19
N ARG A 242 23.20 -4.64 24.98
CA ARG A 242 22.42 -5.24 26.09
C ARG A 242 23.27 -6.10 27.06
N GLY A 243 24.54 -5.74 27.27
CA GLY A 243 25.47 -6.45 28.15
C GLY A 243 26.27 -7.58 27.48
N ASN A 244 25.99 -7.88 26.20
CA ASN A 244 26.77 -8.83 25.40
C ASN A 244 27.78 -8.09 24.53
N ASN A 245 28.99 -8.63 24.42
CA ASN A 245 29.99 -8.11 23.48
C ASN A 245 29.69 -8.65 22.08
N GLU A 246 29.22 -7.78 21.22
CA GLU A 246 28.97 -8.06 19.80
C GLU A 246 30.20 -7.67 19.00
N ALA A 247 30.44 -8.36 17.88
CA ALA A 247 31.51 -8.02 16.97
C ALA A 247 31.15 -8.33 15.52
N VAL A 248 31.71 -7.56 14.60
CA VAL A 248 31.74 -7.87 13.17
C VAL A 248 33.18 -7.84 12.69
N SER A 249 33.54 -8.75 11.80
CA SER A 249 34.88 -8.81 11.23
C SER A 249 34.81 -8.95 9.72
N LEU A 250 35.66 -8.21 9.02
CA LEU A 250 35.87 -8.31 7.58
C LEU A 250 37.31 -8.71 7.34
N GLN A 251 37.52 -9.54 6.31
CA GLN A 251 38.83 -10.02 5.93
C GLN A 251 39.18 -9.62 4.50
N ALA A 252 40.46 -9.33 4.27
CA ALA A 252 41.00 -9.06 2.95
C ALA A 252 42.44 -9.59 2.85
N TYR A 253 42.87 -9.93 1.65
CA TYR A 253 44.28 -10.21 1.36
C TYR A 253 44.90 -8.98 0.72
N LEU A 254 46.06 -8.57 1.22
CA LEU A 254 46.84 -7.48 0.67
C LEU A 254 48.18 -8.01 0.19
N THR A 255 48.52 -7.67 -1.05
CA THR A 255 49.80 -8.05 -1.66
C THR A 255 50.60 -6.80 -2.03
N ASN A 256 51.91 -6.85 -1.78
CA ASN A 256 52.85 -5.82 -2.19
C ASN A 256 53.24 -5.97 -3.67
N PHE A 257 52.41 -5.44 -4.56
CA PHE A 257 52.74 -5.35 -5.99
C PHE A 257 53.70 -4.20 -6.31
N LEU A 258 53.85 -3.22 -5.41
CA LEU A 258 54.64 -2.02 -5.65
C LEU A 258 56.12 -2.20 -5.26
N ASN A 259 56.44 -3.24 -4.47
CA ASN A 259 57.75 -3.47 -3.86
C ASN A 259 58.28 -2.21 -3.14
N ASN A 260 57.38 -1.51 -2.45
CA ASN A 260 57.64 -0.31 -1.66
C ASN A 260 57.77 -0.60 -0.15
#